data_AF-A0A087G2H4-F1
#
_entry.id   AF-A0A087G2H4-F1
#
_cell.length_a   1.000
_cell.length_b   1.000
_cell.length_c   1.000
_cell.angle_alpha   90.00
_cell.angle_beta   90.00
_cell.angle_gamma   90.00
#
_symmetry.space_group_name_H-M   'P 1'
#
loop_
_entity.id
_entity.type
_entity.pdbx_description
1 polymer ?
#
loop_
_entity_poly.entity_id
_entity_poly.type
_entity_poly.pdbx_seq_one_letter_code
_entity_poly.pdbx_strand_id
1 'polypeptide(L)'
;KYSIFVNSDKPGQHDFNLLRKLVLRDGSILRAKLPGRPTHDCLFSDPVRDNKSLLKIWNLNEFTGVIGVFNCQGAGWCKNEKKYFIHDQQPGTISGCVRTNDVHYLHKVANFEWTGDSIVYSHVKGELVYLPKDTSLPITLKSREYEVFTVVPVKEFSNGSKLAPVGLMEMFN
;
A
#
# COMPACT_ATOMS: atom_id res chain seq x y z
N LYS A 1 16.84 -16.45 11.92
CA LYS A 1 17.07 -16.01 10.52
C LYS A 1 17.54 -14.57 10.59
N TYR A 2 18.81 -14.26 10.31
CA TYR A 2 19.28 -12.87 10.27
C TYR A 2 18.77 -12.24 8.96
N SER A 3 18.04 -11.13 9.08
CA SER A 3 17.57 -10.38 7.94
C SER A 3 18.60 -9.31 7.63
N ILE A 4 19.32 -9.45 6.52
CA ILE A 4 20.25 -8.42 6.04
C ILE A 4 19.43 -7.41 5.23
N PHE A 5 19.36 -6.16 5.69
CA PHE A 5 18.81 -5.05 4.91
C PHE A 5 19.96 -4.40 4.13
N VAL A 6 19.98 -4.60 2.81
CA VAL A 6 20.92 -3.91 1.93
C VAL A 6 20.19 -2.68 1.39
N ASN A 7 20.57 -1.50 1.87
CA ASN A 7 20.13 -0.25 1.28
C ASN A 7 21.16 0.19 0.23
N SER A 8 20.72 0.61 -0.96
CA SER A 8 21.59 1.10 -2.03
C SER A 8 21.98 2.58 -1.85
N ASP A 9 21.50 3.22 -0.78
CA ASP A 9 21.85 4.60 -0.44
C ASP A 9 23.35 4.77 -0.16
N LYS A 10 23.87 5.95 -0.48
CA LYS A 10 25.23 6.32 -0.12
C LYS A 10 25.40 6.33 1.41
N PRO A 11 26.56 5.91 1.94
CA PRO A 11 26.84 6.00 3.36
C PRO A 11 26.55 7.41 3.92
N GLY A 12 25.77 7.49 4.99
CA GLY A 12 25.40 8.75 5.64
C GLY A 12 24.22 9.51 5.02
N GLN A 13 23.60 9.00 3.94
CA GLN A 13 22.41 9.60 3.32
C GLN A 13 21.11 8.86 3.63
N HIS A 14 21.14 7.95 4.61
CA HIS A 14 19.97 7.16 4.96
C HIS A 14 18.91 7.98 5.67
N ASP A 15 17.65 7.76 5.29
CA ASP A 15 16.51 8.24 6.06
C ASP A 15 16.24 7.29 7.24
N PHE A 16 16.75 7.65 8.41
CA PHE A 16 16.54 6.88 9.63
C PHE A 16 15.08 6.86 10.10
N ASN A 17 14.28 7.87 9.75
CA ASN A 17 12.87 7.88 10.10
C ASN A 17 12.13 6.82 9.29
N LEU A 18 12.43 6.70 7.99
CA LEU A 18 11.90 5.63 7.15
C LEU A 18 12.37 4.24 7.62
N LEU A 19 13.65 4.08 7.96
CA LEU A 19 14.17 2.79 8.44
C LEU A 19 13.48 2.34 9.74
N ARG A 20 13.18 3.26 10.66
CA ARG A 20 12.43 2.97 11.89
C ARG A 20 10.99 2.48 11.61
N LYS A 21 10.40 2.86 10.47
CA LYS A 21 9.09 2.35 10.04
C LYS A 21 9.16 0.94 9.45
N LEU A 22 10.34 0.46 9.04
CA LEU A 22 10.51 -0.83 8.35
C LEU A 22 11.15 -1.92 9.21
N VAL A 23 11.92 -1.53 10.23
CA VAL A 23 12.71 -2.44 11.07
C VAL A 23 12.24 -2.32 12.52
N LEU A 24 11.96 -3.47 13.13
CA LEU A 24 11.60 -3.56 14.55
C LEU A 24 12.80 -3.22 15.43
N ARG A 25 12.54 -2.84 16.70
CA ARG A 25 13.60 -2.48 17.66
C ARG A 25 14.59 -3.63 17.93
N ASP A 26 14.17 -4.87 17.72
CA ASP A 26 14.99 -6.07 17.84
C ASP A 26 15.81 -6.39 16.57
N GLY A 27 15.71 -5.56 15.54
CA GLY A 27 16.41 -5.74 14.25
C GLY A 27 15.71 -6.70 13.29
N SER A 28 14.57 -7.29 13.66
CA SER A 28 13.76 -8.07 12.74
C SER A 28 12.99 -7.17 11.77
N ILE A 29 12.58 -7.71 10.63
CA ILE A 29 11.86 -6.97 9.59
C ILE A 29 10.42 -7.46 9.48
N LEU A 30 9.50 -6.52 9.29
CA LEU A 30 8.12 -6.84 8.94
C LEU A 30 8.10 -7.19 7.46
N ARG A 31 8.07 -8.48 7.14
CA ARG A 31 8.05 -8.97 5.77
C ARG A 31 6.66 -9.48 5.43
N ALA A 32 6.10 -8.95 4.36
CA ALA A 32 4.87 -9.46 3.79
C ALA A 32 5.07 -10.88 3.19
N LYS A 33 4.00 -11.67 3.16
CA LYS A 33 3.99 -13.09 2.76
C LYS A 33 4.17 -13.29 1.25
N LEU A 34 3.73 -12.32 0.44
CA LEU A 34 3.71 -12.43 -1.02
C LEU A 34 4.69 -11.43 -1.63
N PRO A 35 5.08 -11.59 -2.91
CA PRO A 35 5.64 -10.46 -3.66
C PRO A 35 4.57 -9.38 -3.81
N GLY A 36 4.99 -8.11 -3.93
CA GLY A 36 4.07 -7.02 -4.27
C GLY A 36 3.42 -7.28 -5.62
N ARG A 37 2.08 -7.23 -5.67
CA ARG A 37 1.30 -7.50 -6.88
C ARG A 37 0.52 -6.27 -7.27
N PRO A 38 0.45 -5.90 -8.56
CA PRO A 38 -0.47 -4.85 -8.99
C PRO A 38 -1.91 -5.26 -8.67
N THR A 39 -2.74 -4.28 -8.33
CA THR A 39 -4.19 -4.50 -8.21
C THR A 39 -4.78 -4.76 -9.59
N HIS A 40 -5.96 -5.38 -9.63
CA HIS A 40 -6.59 -5.80 -10.88
C HIS A 40 -6.85 -4.63 -11.84
N ASP A 41 -7.25 -3.48 -11.31
CA ASP A 41 -7.54 -2.26 -12.07
C ASP A 41 -6.29 -1.57 -12.66
N CYS A 42 -5.08 -1.94 -12.21
CA CYS A 42 -3.83 -1.44 -12.78
C CYS A 42 -3.24 -2.35 -13.87
N LEU A 43 -3.75 -3.57 -14.08
CA LEU A 43 -3.12 -4.58 -14.94
C LEU A 43 -3.02 -4.16 -16.42
N PHE A 44 -3.98 -3.37 -16.90
CA PHE A 44 -4.07 -2.93 -18.29
C PHE A 44 -3.92 -1.41 -18.46
N SER A 45 -3.44 -0.74 -17.42
CA SER A 45 -3.23 0.71 -17.42
C SER A 45 -1.76 1.04 -17.54
N ASP A 46 -1.43 2.22 -18.07
CA ASP A 46 -0.07 2.76 -18.07
C ASP A 46 0.04 3.86 -17.00
N PRO A 47 0.30 3.52 -15.72
CA PRO A 47 0.31 4.46 -14.61
C PRO A 47 1.46 5.49 -14.67
N VAL A 48 2.26 5.44 -15.73
CA VAL A 48 3.40 6.31 -15.95
C VAL A 48 3.13 7.36 -17.03
N ARG A 49 2.18 7.12 -17.94
CA ARG A 49 1.98 7.98 -19.13
C ARG A 49 0.53 8.37 -19.41
N ASP A 50 -0.43 7.64 -18.87
CA ASP A 50 -1.84 7.81 -19.24
C ASP A 50 -2.51 9.06 -18.63
N ASN A 51 -1.82 9.75 -17.71
CA ASN A 51 -2.33 10.90 -16.94
C ASN A 51 -3.67 10.63 -16.25
N LYS A 52 -3.95 9.38 -15.90
CA LYS A 52 -5.24 8.95 -15.37
C LYS A 52 -5.12 7.93 -14.25
N SER A 53 -4.15 7.02 -14.33
CA SER A 53 -4.07 5.87 -13.43
C SER A 53 -3.03 6.09 -12.35
N LEU A 54 -3.40 5.71 -11.12
CA LEU A 54 -2.46 5.48 -10.04
C LEU A 54 -1.92 4.05 -10.14
N LEU A 55 -0.65 3.86 -9.79
CA LEU A 55 -0.11 2.51 -9.59
C LEU A 55 -0.51 2.05 -8.19
N LYS A 56 -1.28 0.96 -8.09
CA LYS A 56 -1.61 0.32 -6.83
C LYS A 56 -0.97 -1.06 -6.76
N ILE A 57 -0.26 -1.30 -5.67
CA ILE A 57 0.42 -2.57 -5.39
C ILE A 57 -0.08 -3.07 -4.05
N TRP A 58 -0.54 -4.32 -4.00
CA TRP A 58 -1.03 -4.93 -2.78
C TRP A 58 -0.16 -6.09 -2.31
N ASN A 59 -0.26 -6.40 -1.02
CA ASN A 59 0.36 -7.54 -0.37
C ASN A 59 -0.44 -7.98 0.88
N LEU A 60 0.03 -9.02 1.56
CA LEU A 60 -0.53 -9.56 2.81
C LEU A 60 0.58 -9.80 3.81
N ASN A 61 0.32 -9.53 5.09
CA ASN A 61 1.11 -10.05 6.19
C ASN A 61 0.35 -11.20 6.89
N GLU A 62 0.74 -11.54 8.12
CA GLU A 62 0.08 -12.60 8.91
C GLU A 62 -1.40 -12.30 9.22
N PHE A 63 -1.77 -11.02 9.36
CA PHE A 63 -3.05 -10.59 9.95
C PHE A 63 -3.84 -9.59 9.09
N THR A 64 -3.18 -8.84 8.21
CA THR A 64 -3.76 -7.71 7.48
C THR A 64 -3.25 -7.64 6.04
N GLY A 65 -3.97 -6.91 5.20
CA GLY A 65 -3.55 -6.54 3.86
C GLY A 65 -2.81 -5.20 3.84
N VAL A 66 -1.98 -5.00 2.83
CA VAL A 66 -1.26 -3.73 2.60
C VAL A 66 -1.47 -3.30 1.17
N ILE A 67 -1.73 -2.01 0.94
CA ILE A 67 -1.81 -1.41 -0.40
C ILE A 67 -0.92 -0.17 -0.44
N GLY A 68 0.07 -0.16 -1.32
CA GLY A 68 0.78 1.05 -1.71
C GLY A 68 0.12 1.67 -2.95
N VAL A 69 -0.17 2.96 -2.90
CA VAL A 69 -0.75 3.74 -3.99
C VAL A 69 0.23 4.85 -4.37
N PHE A 70 0.57 4.94 -5.65
CA PHE A 70 1.63 5.83 -6.13
C PHE A 70 1.17 6.61 -7.36
N ASN A 71 1.45 7.91 -7.39
CA ASN A 71 1.40 8.69 -8.62
C ASN A 71 2.77 8.61 -9.33
N CYS A 72 2.84 7.75 -10.35
CA CYS A 72 4.07 7.48 -11.11
C CYS A 72 4.15 8.20 -12.46
N GLN A 73 3.26 9.16 -12.72
CA GLN A 73 3.18 9.84 -14.01
C GLN A 73 4.48 10.61 -14.33
N GLY A 74 4.77 10.78 -15.61
CA GLY A 74 5.82 11.67 -16.12
C GLY A 74 7.24 11.11 -16.22
N ALA A 75 7.52 9.93 -15.66
CA ALA A 75 8.83 9.29 -15.79
C ALA A 75 8.75 7.76 -15.91
N GLY A 76 9.37 7.20 -16.96
CA GLY A 76 9.30 5.77 -17.24
C GLY A 76 10.55 5.20 -17.89
N TRP A 77 10.66 3.87 -17.90
CA TRP A 77 11.75 3.18 -18.58
C TRP A 77 11.61 3.29 -20.10
N CYS A 78 12.62 3.82 -20.77
CA CYS A 78 12.72 3.82 -22.23
C CYS A 78 13.47 2.57 -22.69
N LYS A 79 12.77 1.63 -23.33
CA LYS A 79 13.39 0.38 -23.85
C LYS A 79 14.46 0.65 -24.91
N ASN A 80 14.24 1.65 -25.77
CA ASN A 80 15.15 1.97 -26.87
C ASN A 80 16.48 2.53 -26.36
N GLU A 81 16.41 3.49 -25.45
CA GLU A 81 17.60 4.15 -24.90
C GLU A 81 18.19 3.41 -23.69
N LYS A 82 17.53 2.35 -23.20
CA LYS A 82 17.89 1.58 -21.99
C LYS A 82 18.19 2.47 -20.78
N LYS A 83 17.40 3.53 -20.61
CA LYS A 83 17.50 4.46 -19.48
C LYS A 83 16.12 4.89 -19.01
N TYR A 84 16.05 5.38 -17.77
CA TYR A 84 14.88 6.11 -17.30
C TYR A 84 14.79 7.45 -18.02
N PHE A 85 13.62 7.75 -18.56
CA PHE A 85 13.34 8.98 -19.29
C PHE A 85 12.18 9.73 -18.64
N ILE A 86 12.45 10.99 -18.29
CA ILE A 86 11.43 11.91 -17.79
C ILE A 86 10.83 12.60 -19.03
N HIS A 87 9.58 12.27 -19.33
CA HIS A 87 8.85 12.84 -20.47
C HIS A 87 7.92 13.98 -20.04
N ASP A 88 7.59 14.05 -18.75
CA ASP A 88 6.88 15.17 -18.15
C ASP A 88 7.53 15.52 -16.79
N GLN A 89 7.98 16.76 -16.65
CA GLN A 89 8.64 17.25 -15.43
C GLN A 89 7.63 17.63 -14.34
N GLN A 90 6.39 17.95 -14.71
CA GLN A 90 5.35 18.42 -13.80
C GLN A 90 4.00 17.75 -14.11
N PRO A 91 3.93 16.42 -13.99
CA PRO A 91 2.70 15.71 -14.26
C PRO A 91 1.60 16.11 -13.27
N GLY A 92 0.36 15.93 -13.72
CA GLY A 92 -0.82 16.37 -12.99
C GLY A 92 -1.09 15.62 -11.68
N THR A 93 -2.06 16.13 -10.93
CA THR A 93 -2.66 15.43 -9.80
C THR A 93 -3.62 14.37 -10.32
N ILE A 94 -3.53 13.16 -9.78
CA ILE A 94 -4.37 12.03 -10.19
C ILE A 94 -5.27 11.62 -9.01
N SER A 95 -6.54 11.39 -9.30
CA SER A 95 -7.51 10.84 -8.35
C SER A 95 -7.83 9.40 -8.68
N GLY A 96 -8.05 8.59 -7.65
CA GLY A 96 -8.46 7.21 -7.75
C GLY A 96 -9.25 6.78 -6.51
N CYS A 97 -9.38 5.47 -6.33
CA CYS A 97 -10.00 4.92 -5.13
C CYS A 97 -9.32 3.63 -4.68
N VAL A 98 -9.46 3.36 -3.39
CA VAL A 98 -8.99 2.14 -2.73
C VAL A 98 -10.20 1.37 -2.22
N ARG A 99 -10.22 0.07 -2.47
CA ARG A 99 -11.28 -0.85 -2.02
C ARG A 99 -10.69 -1.98 -1.20
N THR A 100 -11.49 -2.57 -0.33
CA THR A 100 -11.12 -3.79 0.38
C THR A 100 -10.69 -4.91 -0.59
N ASN A 101 -11.41 -5.06 -1.71
CA ASN A 101 -11.12 -6.07 -2.73
C ASN A 101 -9.85 -5.82 -3.56
N ASP A 102 -9.20 -4.65 -3.40
CA ASP A 102 -7.88 -4.43 -3.99
C ASP A 102 -6.83 -5.37 -3.35
N VAL A 103 -7.06 -5.84 -2.12
CA VAL A 103 -6.31 -6.94 -1.50
C VAL A 103 -7.00 -8.27 -1.81
N HIS A 104 -6.67 -8.88 -2.95
CA HIS A 104 -7.35 -10.07 -3.47
C HIS A 104 -7.46 -11.23 -2.46
N TYR A 105 -6.44 -11.45 -1.64
CA TYR A 105 -6.39 -12.58 -0.70
C TYR A 105 -6.73 -12.21 0.75
N LEU A 106 -7.37 -11.06 1.00
CA LEU A 106 -7.68 -10.61 2.35
C LEU A 106 -8.52 -11.62 3.15
N HIS A 107 -9.42 -12.35 2.48
CA HIS A 107 -10.22 -13.42 3.07
C HIS A 107 -9.38 -14.53 3.74
N LYS A 108 -8.10 -14.72 3.36
CA LYS A 108 -7.22 -15.72 3.96
C LYS A 108 -6.72 -15.37 5.35
N VAL A 109 -6.74 -14.08 5.70
CA VAL A 109 -6.36 -13.59 7.05
C VAL A 109 -7.58 -13.08 7.82
N ALA A 110 -8.74 -13.05 7.19
CA ALA A 110 -10.02 -12.73 7.82
C ALA A 110 -10.60 -13.93 8.59
N ASN A 111 -11.60 -13.67 9.43
CA ASN A 111 -12.37 -14.73 10.07
C ASN A 111 -13.26 -15.46 9.04
N PHE A 112 -13.65 -16.71 9.32
CA PHE A 112 -14.49 -17.52 8.44
C PHE A 112 -15.83 -16.83 8.11
N GLU A 113 -16.37 -16.07 9.04
CA GLU A 113 -17.65 -15.35 8.92
C GLU A 113 -17.48 -13.90 8.43
N TRP A 114 -16.34 -13.55 7.84
CA TRP A 114 -16.08 -12.18 7.42
C TRP A 114 -17.03 -11.73 6.31
N THR A 115 -17.74 -10.63 6.58
CA THR A 115 -18.78 -10.08 5.70
C THR A 115 -18.22 -9.22 4.56
N GLY A 116 -16.94 -8.84 4.62
CA GLY A 116 -16.29 -7.92 3.68
C GLY A 116 -16.00 -6.53 4.25
N ASP A 117 -16.57 -6.21 5.41
CA ASP A 117 -16.31 -4.95 6.11
C ASP A 117 -14.86 -4.88 6.59
N SER A 118 -14.20 -3.74 6.42
CA SER A 118 -12.80 -3.57 6.81
C SER A 118 -12.56 -2.21 7.44
N ILE A 119 -11.47 -2.11 8.18
CA ILE A 119 -10.88 -0.83 8.54
C ILE A 119 -9.67 -0.60 7.63
N VAL A 120 -9.54 0.62 7.13
CA VAL A 120 -8.41 1.05 6.32
C VAL A 120 -7.67 2.16 7.07
N TYR A 121 -6.39 1.93 7.34
CA TYR A 121 -5.51 2.90 7.98
C TYR A 121 -4.57 3.51 6.95
N SER A 122 -4.58 4.83 6.79
CA SER A 122 -3.63 5.61 5.99
C SER A 122 -2.40 5.94 6.83
N HIS A 123 -1.23 5.50 6.37
CA HIS A 123 0.02 5.72 7.09
C HIS A 123 0.60 7.12 6.88
N VAL A 124 0.34 7.76 5.72
CA VAL A 124 0.84 9.11 5.46
C VAL A 124 -0.04 10.16 6.13
N LYS A 125 -1.38 9.99 6.11
CA LYS A 125 -2.30 10.91 6.80
C LYS A 125 -2.49 10.58 8.28
N GLY A 126 -2.23 9.34 8.69
CA GLY A 126 -2.49 8.88 10.05
C GLY A 126 -3.98 8.71 10.36
N GLU A 127 -4.80 8.50 9.34
CA GLU A 127 -6.27 8.44 9.45
C GLU A 127 -6.79 7.01 9.36
N LEU A 128 -7.83 6.71 10.13
CA LEU A 128 -8.49 5.41 10.16
C LEU A 128 -9.92 5.55 9.67
N VAL A 129 -10.30 4.75 8.68
CA VAL A 129 -11.62 4.78 8.05
C VAL A 129 -12.26 3.41 8.10
N TYR A 130 -13.52 3.35 8.55
CA TYR A 130 -14.34 2.16 8.39
C TYR A 130 -14.85 2.09 6.95
N LEU A 131 -14.57 0.99 6.27
CA LEU A 131 -14.92 0.76 4.87
C LEU A 131 -15.87 -0.43 4.78
N PRO A 132 -17.19 -0.20 4.63
CA PRO A 132 -18.16 -1.27 4.41
C PRO A 132 -17.84 -2.06 3.14
N LYS A 133 -18.35 -3.29 3.06
CA LYS A 133 -18.24 -4.13 1.86
C LYS A 133 -18.64 -3.34 0.59
N ASP A 134 -17.89 -3.56 -0.49
CA ASP A 134 -18.14 -3.00 -1.83
C ASP A 134 -18.13 -1.47 -1.92
N THR A 135 -17.68 -0.78 -0.87
CA THR A 135 -17.44 0.66 -0.89
C THR A 135 -16.00 0.99 -1.26
N SER A 136 -15.73 2.26 -1.55
CA SER A 136 -14.41 2.74 -1.96
C SER A 136 -14.01 4.00 -1.24
N LEU A 137 -12.76 4.07 -0.80
CA LEU A 137 -12.13 5.25 -0.22
C LEU A 137 -11.50 6.09 -1.34
N PRO A 138 -11.97 7.32 -1.60
CA PRO A 138 -11.34 8.19 -2.59
C PRO A 138 -9.93 8.62 -2.15
N ILE A 139 -9.02 8.72 -3.11
CA ILE A 139 -7.66 9.20 -2.91
C ILE A 139 -7.26 10.15 -4.05
N THR A 140 -6.52 11.19 -3.72
CA THR A 140 -5.95 12.14 -4.67
C THR A 140 -4.48 12.34 -4.34
N LEU A 141 -3.60 12.16 -5.32
CA LEU A 141 -2.14 12.25 -5.16
C LEU A 141 -1.55 13.20 -6.20
N LYS A 142 -0.72 14.14 -5.76
CA LYS A 142 0.08 14.97 -6.65
C LYS A 142 1.22 14.15 -7.27
N SER A 143 1.91 14.74 -8.24
CA SER A 143 3.12 14.16 -8.82
C SER A 143 4.10 13.69 -7.75
N ARG A 144 4.55 12.43 -7.87
CA ARG A 144 5.52 11.77 -6.97
C ARG A 144 5.04 11.58 -5.53
N GLU A 145 3.77 11.85 -5.24
CA GLU A 145 3.18 11.50 -3.95
C GLU A 145 2.76 10.03 -3.93
N TYR A 146 2.69 9.50 -2.72
CA TYR A 146 2.26 8.14 -2.44
C TYR A 146 1.45 8.09 -1.16
N GLU A 147 0.73 7.00 -1.00
CA GLU A 147 0.04 6.65 0.23
C GLU A 147 0.20 5.14 0.46
N VAL A 148 0.28 4.75 1.73
CA VAL A 148 0.30 3.34 2.12
C VAL A 148 -0.90 3.09 3.02
N PHE A 149 -1.65 2.05 2.71
CA PHE A 149 -2.80 1.64 3.47
C PHE A 149 -2.60 0.27 4.09
N THR A 150 -2.95 0.14 5.37
CA THR A 150 -3.19 -1.17 5.99
C THR A 150 -4.69 -1.45 5.99
N VAL A 151 -5.08 -2.59 5.42
CA VAL A 151 -6.47 -3.04 5.33
C VAL A 151 -6.68 -4.18 6.31
N VAL A 152 -7.52 -3.97 7.32
CA VAL A 152 -7.80 -4.91 8.40
C VAL A 152 -9.23 -5.42 8.29
N PRO A 153 -9.46 -6.74 8.13
CA PRO A 153 -10.81 -7.27 8.08
C PRO A 153 -11.49 -7.10 9.44
N VAL A 154 -12.73 -6.62 9.45
CA VAL A 154 -13.53 -6.45 10.67
C VAL A 154 -14.13 -7.79 11.07
N LYS A 155 -13.91 -8.18 12.32
CA LYS A 155 -14.58 -9.31 12.95
C LYS A 155 -15.85 -8.82 13.65
N GLU A 156 -16.97 -9.44 13.31
CA GLU A 156 -18.24 -9.24 14.01
C GLU A 156 -18.48 -10.39 14.99
N PHE A 157 -19.04 -10.07 16.15
CA PHE A 157 -19.39 -11.05 17.18
C PHE A 157 -20.91 -11.24 17.22
N SER A 158 -21.36 -12.38 17.74
CA SER A 158 -22.78 -12.73 17.85
C SER A 158 -23.63 -11.72 18.64
N ASN A 159 -22.99 -10.89 19.47
CA ASN A 159 -23.63 -9.81 20.22
C ASN A 159 -23.70 -8.47 19.43
N GLY A 160 -23.35 -8.45 18.15
CA GLY A 160 -23.34 -7.27 17.28
C GLY A 160 -22.13 -6.35 17.44
N SER A 161 -21.18 -6.68 18.32
CA SER A 161 -19.95 -5.90 18.46
C SER A 161 -18.99 -6.15 17.29
N LYS A 162 -18.24 -5.14 16.87
CA LYS A 162 -17.24 -5.21 15.79
C LYS A 162 -15.85 -4.90 16.31
N LEU A 163 -14.84 -5.65 15.84
CA LEU A 163 -13.44 -5.49 16.22
C LEU A 163 -12.53 -5.64 15.00
N ALA A 164 -11.57 -4.74 14.86
CA ALA A 164 -10.47 -4.85 13.89
C ALA A 164 -9.16 -4.42 14.57
N PRO A 165 -8.20 -5.34 14.78
CA PRO A 165 -6.94 -5.01 15.43
C PRO A 165 -6.01 -4.29 14.43
N VAL A 166 -5.81 -2.99 14.65
CA VAL A 166 -4.80 -2.21 13.89
C VAL A 166 -3.50 -2.21 14.68
N GLY A 167 -2.58 -3.08 14.28
CA GLY A 167 -1.26 -3.21 14.91
C GLY A 167 -0.20 -2.35 14.24
N LEU A 168 0.75 -1.84 15.02
CA LEU A 168 1.97 -1.14 14.57
C LEU A 168 1.71 0.03 13.60
N MET A 169 0.80 0.95 13.97
CA MET A 169 0.45 2.14 13.16
C MET A 169 1.66 3.03 12.80
N GLU A 170 2.72 2.99 13.60
CA GLU A 170 3.96 3.73 13.36
C GLU A 170 4.92 3.02 12.39
N MET A 171 4.55 1.86 11.85
CA MET A 171 5.38 1.01 11.01
C MET A 171 4.64 0.59 9.73
N PHE A 172 5.37 0.46 8.62
CA PHE A 172 4.81 -0.11 7.40
C PHE A 172 4.81 -1.64 7.51
N ASN A 173 3.63 -2.22 7.72
CA ASN A 173 3.44 -3.65 8.00
C ASN A 173 2.37 -4.31 7.13
#